data_AF-A0A2S6QL52-F1
#
_entry.id   AF-A0A2S6QL52-F1
#
_cell.length_a   1.000
_cell.length_b   1.000
_cell.length_c   1.000
_cell.angle_alpha   90.00
_cell.angle_beta   90.00
_cell.angle_gamma   90.00
#
_symmetry.space_group_name_H-M   'P 1'
#
loop_
_entity.id
_entity.type
_entity.pdbx_description
1 polymer ?
#
loop_
_entity_poly.entity_id
_entity_poly.type
_entity_poly.pdbx_seq_one_letter_code
_entity_poly.pdbx_strand_id
1 'polypeptide(L)'
;MNDKIKKERTRSQFNISYHLALNSLFAGIIIISLAVFFIGGFNEYDFINELKLKRELVGLFVDKHRFLAVILCCFFYALICALSLPVSVFMSVACGFIFGWFTGGLISVFGGVLGATGVFLIARMILKDLFELGIMTRIQSALSRVESRLGHDSFKYLLIMRLIPIFPFWLVNLAPAFFDVPIKVYVSATLIGIIPGAFIYTTLGEGLANSLETNNSINHTIIYEPRIIFPLIGCSVLLLLPTLYRKYKKVKIRVTS
;
A
#
# COMPACT_ATOMS: atom_id res chain seq x y z
N MET A 1 -27.43 25.98 35.33
CA MET A 1 -26.12 26.04 34.65
C MET A 1 -25.31 24.75 34.82
N ASN A 2 -25.27 24.14 36.02
CA ASN A 2 -24.56 22.88 36.29
C ASN A 2 -24.99 21.67 35.46
N ASP A 3 -26.28 21.50 35.16
CA ASP A 3 -26.74 20.32 34.38
C ASP A 3 -26.33 20.35 32.91
N LYS A 4 -26.21 21.53 32.30
CA LYS A 4 -25.69 21.65 30.91
C LYS A 4 -24.22 21.26 30.84
N ILE A 5 -23.41 21.74 31.78
CA ILE A 5 -21.97 21.43 31.88
C ILE A 5 -21.75 19.95 32.18
N LYS A 6 -22.56 19.36 33.06
CA LYS A 6 -22.49 17.91 33.37
C LYS A 6 -22.89 17.07 32.15
N LYS A 7 -23.95 17.44 31.43
CA LYS A 7 -24.42 16.75 30.21
C LYS A 7 -23.45 16.89 29.04
N GLU A 8 -22.77 18.03 28.90
CA GLU A 8 -21.69 18.24 27.92
C GLU A 8 -20.43 17.44 28.28
N ARG A 9 -20.03 17.38 29.56
CA ARG A 9 -18.93 16.51 30.03
C ARG A 9 -19.24 15.02 29.80
N THR A 10 -20.45 14.57 30.10
CA THR A 10 -20.84 13.16 29.88
C THR A 10 -20.92 12.82 28.39
N ARG A 11 -21.41 13.72 27.53
CA ARG A 11 -21.37 13.53 26.06
C ARG A 11 -19.95 13.53 25.51
N SER A 12 -19.08 14.42 26.00
CA SER A 12 -17.66 14.46 25.65
C SER A 12 -16.95 13.16 26.04
N GLN A 13 -17.12 12.69 27.29
CA GLN A 13 -16.53 11.43 27.75
C GLN A 13 -17.09 10.21 26.99
N PHE A 14 -18.39 10.19 26.68
CA PHE A 14 -19.02 9.11 25.94
C PHE A 14 -18.52 9.04 24.48
N ASN A 15 -18.38 10.17 23.79
CA ASN A 15 -17.82 10.22 22.45
C ASN A 15 -16.35 9.77 22.43
N ILE A 16 -15.55 10.19 23.41
CA ILE A 16 -14.15 9.77 23.55
C ILE A 16 -14.06 8.25 23.77
N SER A 17 -14.87 7.68 24.66
CA SER A 17 -14.89 6.23 24.89
C SER A 17 -15.35 5.43 23.68
N TYR A 18 -16.34 5.92 22.92
CA TYR A 18 -16.80 5.26 21.69
C TYR A 18 -15.72 5.29 20.59
N HIS A 19 -15.05 6.44 20.40
CA HIS A 19 -13.93 6.55 19.47
C HIS A 19 -12.78 5.62 19.87
N LEU A 20 -12.41 5.53 21.15
CA LEU A 20 -11.39 4.59 21.62
C LEU A 20 -11.78 3.12 21.41
N ALA A 21 -13.04 2.76 21.62
CA ALA A 21 -13.52 1.39 21.41
C ALA A 21 -13.49 1.02 19.91
N LEU A 22 -13.91 1.93 19.03
CA LEU A 22 -13.89 1.73 17.58
C LEU A 22 -12.45 1.64 17.05
N ASN A 23 -11.57 2.48 17.56
CA ASN A 23 -10.15 2.56 17.22
C ASN A 23 -9.37 1.31 17.65
N SER A 24 -9.62 0.83 18.86
CA SER A 24 -8.99 -0.40 19.38
C SER A 24 -9.48 -1.65 18.64
N LEU A 25 -10.75 -1.68 18.23
CA LEU A 25 -11.31 -2.74 17.39
C LEU A 25 -10.63 -2.76 16.00
N PHE A 26 -10.41 -1.61 15.37
CA PHE A 26 -9.72 -1.54 14.08
C PHE A 26 -8.26 -1.97 14.16
N ALA A 27 -7.53 -1.54 15.20
CA ALA A 27 -6.17 -2.01 15.45
C ALA A 27 -6.13 -3.54 15.66
N GLY A 28 -7.10 -4.08 16.39
CA GLY A 28 -7.30 -5.52 16.55
C GLY A 28 -7.50 -6.23 15.21
N ILE A 29 -8.34 -5.69 14.32
CA ILE A 29 -8.57 -6.24 12.97
C ILE A 29 -7.28 -6.28 12.15
N ILE A 30 -6.46 -5.22 12.17
CA ILE A 30 -5.18 -5.22 11.45
C ILE A 30 -4.25 -6.31 11.99
N ILE A 31 -4.11 -6.41 13.31
CA ILE A 31 -3.24 -7.41 13.95
C ILE A 31 -3.71 -8.83 13.62
N ILE A 32 -5.01 -9.09 13.71
CA ILE A 32 -5.60 -10.39 13.37
C ILE A 32 -5.40 -10.69 11.89
N SER A 33 -5.64 -9.71 11.00
CA SER A 33 -5.46 -9.89 9.56
C SER A 33 -4.00 -10.23 9.20
N LEU A 34 -3.04 -9.56 9.84
CA LEU A 34 -1.61 -9.88 9.71
C LEU A 34 -1.31 -11.29 10.24
N ALA A 35 -1.82 -11.65 11.43
CA ALA A 35 -1.61 -12.97 12.01
C ALA A 35 -2.19 -14.09 11.12
N VAL A 36 -3.42 -13.92 10.64
CA VAL A 36 -4.06 -14.85 9.70
C VAL A 36 -3.26 -14.97 8.41
N PHE A 37 -2.73 -13.87 7.87
CA PHE A 37 -1.89 -13.91 6.68
C PHE A 37 -0.60 -14.71 6.91
N PHE A 38 0.10 -14.51 8.02
CA PHE A 38 1.33 -15.23 8.34
C PHE A 38 1.10 -16.70 8.69
N ILE A 39 -0.04 -17.04 9.32
CA ILE A 39 -0.40 -18.42 9.69
C ILE A 39 -0.95 -19.19 8.48
N GLY A 40 -1.77 -18.53 7.66
CA GLY A 40 -2.49 -19.14 6.54
C GLY A 40 -1.60 -19.57 5.37
N GLY A 41 -0.34 -19.12 5.33
CA GLY A 41 0.64 -19.56 4.35
C GLY A 41 0.21 -19.25 2.91
N PHE A 42 0.20 -17.96 2.53
CA PHE A 42 -0.07 -17.59 1.14
C PHE A 42 1.03 -18.14 0.22
N ASN A 43 0.65 -19.01 -0.73
CA ASN A 43 1.58 -19.61 -1.68
C ASN A 43 1.35 -19.04 -3.09
N GLU A 44 2.43 -18.61 -3.73
CA GLU A 44 2.41 -18.02 -5.07
C GLU A 44 1.87 -18.98 -6.13
N TYR A 45 2.15 -20.28 -5.97
CA TYR A 45 1.66 -21.32 -6.87
C TYR A 45 0.13 -21.47 -6.82
N ASP A 46 -0.44 -21.40 -5.61
CA ASP A 46 -1.89 -21.55 -5.42
C ASP A 46 -2.63 -20.35 -6.03
N PHE A 47 -2.11 -19.14 -5.85
CA PHE A 47 -2.67 -17.92 -6.44
C PHE A 47 -2.75 -17.98 -7.98
N ILE A 48 -1.67 -18.40 -8.64
CA ILE A 48 -1.65 -18.51 -10.11
C ILE A 48 -2.62 -19.59 -10.58
N ASN A 49 -2.71 -20.72 -9.88
CA ASN A 49 -3.64 -21.80 -10.23
C ASN A 49 -5.10 -21.38 -10.05
N GLU A 50 -5.43 -20.65 -8.98
CA GLU A 50 -6.77 -20.11 -8.79
C GLU A 50 -7.16 -19.08 -9.84
N LEU A 51 -6.23 -18.20 -10.25
CA LEU A 51 -6.46 -17.25 -11.34
C LEU A 51 -6.77 -17.96 -12.66
N LYS A 52 -6.06 -19.04 -12.97
CA LYS A 52 -6.34 -19.87 -14.16
C LYS A 52 -7.71 -20.52 -14.07
N LEU A 53 -8.00 -21.19 -12.96
CA LEU A 53 -9.23 -21.94 -12.75
C LEU A 53 -10.47 -21.04 -12.86
N LYS A 54 -10.37 -19.81 -12.35
CA LYS A 54 -11.48 -18.85 -12.32
C LYS A 54 -11.49 -17.87 -13.49
N ARG A 55 -10.54 -17.96 -14.43
CA ARG A 55 -10.38 -16.99 -15.54
C ARG A 55 -11.66 -16.84 -16.35
N GLU A 56 -12.26 -17.94 -16.76
CA GLU A 56 -13.45 -17.92 -17.63
C GLU A 56 -14.64 -17.25 -16.92
N LEU A 57 -14.89 -17.62 -15.65
CA LEU A 57 -15.95 -17.01 -14.83
C LEU A 57 -15.74 -15.52 -14.60
N VAL A 58 -14.50 -15.11 -14.31
CA VAL A 58 -14.13 -13.71 -14.10
C VAL A 58 -14.24 -12.93 -15.42
N GLY A 59 -13.80 -13.50 -16.54
CA GLY A 59 -13.91 -12.91 -17.87
C GLY A 59 -15.36 -12.62 -18.24
N LEU A 60 -16.24 -13.62 -18.11
CA LEU A 60 -17.68 -13.46 -18.37
C LEU A 60 -18.32 -12.37 -17.50
N PHE A 61 -17.93 -12.27 -16.23
CA PHE A 61 -18.41 -11.20 -15.35
C PHE A 61 -17.89 -9.83 -15.78
N VAL A 62 -16.62 -9.71 -16.14
CA VAL A 62 -15.99 -8.46 -16.57
C VAL A 62 -16.57 -7.99 -17.90
N ASP A 63 -16.81 -8.89 -18.84
CA ASP A 63 -17.42 -8.56 -20.14
C ASP A 63 -18.84 -8.03 -19.98
N LYS A 64 -19.61 -8.64 -19.07
CA LYS A 64 -21.00 -8.25 -18.79
C LYS A 64 -21.11 -7.00 -17.90
N HIS A 65 -20.18 -6.81 -16.96
CA HIS A 65 -20.26 -5.81 -15.90
C HIS A 65 -18.94 -5.06 -15.67
N ARG A 66 -18.29 -4.63 -16.75
CA ARG A 66 -16.94 -4.02 -16.71
C ARG A 66 -16.79 -2.90 -15.69
N PHE A 67 -17.73 -1.96 -15.65
CA PHE A 67 -17.68 -0.84 -14.71
C PHE A 67 -17.78 -1.28 -13.25
N LEU A 68 -18.68 -2.22 -12.95
CA LEU A 68 -18.83 -2.78 -11.60
C LEU A 68 -17.58 -3.57 -11.19
N ALA A 69 -16.99 -4.34 -12.12
CA ALA A 69 -15.76 -5.08 -11.88
C ALA A 69 -14.59 -4.15 -11.52
N VAL A 70 -14.44 -3.02 -12.23
CA VAL A 70 -13.43 -1.99 -11.92
C VAL A 70 -13.63 -1.43 -10.50
N ILE A 71 -14.87 -1.07 -10.15
CA ILE A 71 -15.19 -0.53 -8.81
C ILE A 71 -14.88 -1.56 -7.72
N LEU A 72 -15.32 -2.80 -7.90
CA LEU A 72 -15.09 -3.88 -6.92
C LEU A 72 -13.60 -4.15 -6.75
N CYS A 73 -12.84 -4.26 -7.84
CA CYS A 73 -11.40 -4.46 -7.77
C CYS A 73 -10.69 -3.29 -7.08
N CYS A 74 -11.08 -2.04 -7.37
CA CYS A 74 -10.53 -0.88 -6.68
C CYS A 74 -10.86 -0.90 -5.17
N PHE A 75 -12.09 -1.25 -4.81
CA PHE A 75 -12.54 -1.39 -3.43
C PHE A 75 -11.77 -2.47 -2.67
N PHE A 76 -11.63 -3.67 -3.24
CA PHE A 76 -10.86 -4.75 -2.61
C PHE A 76 -9.37 -4.41 -2.50
N TYR A 77 -8.80 -3.75 -3.51
CA TYR A 77 -7.42 -3.26 -3.44
C TYR A 77 -7.25 -2.26 -2.29
N ALA A 78 -8.18 -1.31 -2.17
CA ALA A 78 -8.18 -0.35 -1.07
C ALA A 78 -8.31 -1.05 0.30
N LEU A 79 -9.14 -2.08 0.41
CA LEU A 79 -9.29 -2.87 1.63
C LEU A 79 -7.99 -3.60 2.00
N ILE A 80 -7.34 -4.26 1.05
CA ILE A 80 -6.04 -4.91 1.23
C ILE A 80 -5.00 -3.91 1.75
N CYS A 81 -4.95 -2.73 1.12
CA CYS A 81 -4.01 -1.68 1.51
C CYS A 81 -4.33 -1.10 2.88
N ALA A 82 -5.61 -0.92 3.20
CA ALA A 82 -6.07 -0.40 4.48
C ALA A 82 -5.74 -1.38 5.63
N LEU A 83 -5.84 -2.69 5.38
CA LEU A 83 -5.42 -3.73 6.31
C LEU A 83 -3.89 -3.87 6.41
N SER A 84 -3.13 -3.08 5.64
CA SER A 84 -1.66 -3.10 5.60
C SER A 84 -1.08 -4.49 5.32
N LEU A 85 -1.81 -5.30 4.56
CA LEU A 85 -1.37 -6.65 4.18
C LEU A 85 -0.36 -6.58 3.02
N PRO A 86 0.76 -7.31 3.06
CA PRO A 86 1.76 -7.32 1.99
C PRO A 86 1.32 -8.17 0.77
N VAL A 87 0.03 -8.13 0.42
CA VAL A 87 -0.57 -8.87 -0.71
C VAL A 87 -1.05 -7.98 -1.86
N SER A 88 -0.86 -6.66 -1.74
CA SER A 88 -1.19 -5.70 -2.80
C SER A 88 -0.44 -5.95 -4.11
N VAL A 89 0.74 -6.56 -4.04
CA VAL A 89 1.50 -7.00 -5.23
C VAL A 89 0.72 -8.04 -6.03
N PHE A 90 0.22 -9.09 -5.38
CA PHE A 90 -0.61 -10.13 -6.04
C PHE A 90 -1.89 -9.54 -6.61
N MET A 91 -2.53 -8.62 -5.88
CA MET A 91 -3.70 -7.91 -6.40
C MET A 91 -3.38 -7.09 -7.65
N SER A 92 -2.18 -6.49 -7.73
CA SER A 92 -1.74 -5.75 -8.93
C SER A 92 -1.54 -6.69 -10.12
N VAL A 93 -0.94 -7.86 -9.89
CA VAL A 93 -0.82 -8.92 -10.91
C VAL A 93 -2.20 -9.38 -11.38
N ALA A 94 -3.15 -9.64 -10.46
CA ALA A 94 -4.52 -10.00 -10.81
C ALA A 94 -5.23 -8.90 -11.62
N CYS A 95 -5.06 -7.63 -11.25
CA CYS A 95 -5.65 -6.52 -12.00
C CYS A 95 -5.08 -6.43 -13.43
N GLY A 96 -3.78 -6.68 -13.60
CA GLY A 96 -3.15 -6.78 -14.91
C GLY A 96 -3.65 -7.97 -15.74
N PHE A 97 -3.82 -9.12 -15.08
CA PHE A 97 -4.33 -10.34 -15.69
C PHE A 97 -5.76 -10.18 -16.22
N ILE A 98 -6.61 -9.45 -15.49
CA ILE A 98 -8.04 -9.30 -15.80
C ILE A 98 -8.30 -8.11 -16.74
N PHE A 99 -7.65 -6.96 -16.51
CA PHE A 99 -8.00 -5.70 -17.19
C PHE A 99 -6.90 -5.16 -18.12
N GLY A 100 -5.77 -5.87 -18.24
CA GLY A 100 -4.58 -5.41 -18.93
C GLY A 100 -3.73 -4.45 -18.10
N TRP A 101 -2.51 -4.16 -18.58
CA TRP A 101 -1.53 -3.36 -17.85
C TRP A 101 -2.02 -1.95 -17.54
N PHE A 102 -2.71 -1.30 -18.48
CA PHE A 102 -3.10 0.10 -18.33
C PHE A 102 -4.24 0.28 -17.33
N THR A 103 -5.37 -0.39 -17.56
CA THR A 103 -6.54 -0.32 -16.69
C THR A 103 -6.23 -0.92 -15.32
N GLY A 104 -5.53 -2.07 -15.29
CA GLY A 104 -5.09 -2.70 -14.04
C GLY A 104 -4.13 -1.82 -13.26
N GLY A 105 -3.24 -1.10 -13.96
CA GLY A 105 -2.33 -0.10 -13.38
C GLY A 105 -3.09 1.03 -12.68
N LEU A 106 -4.06 1.62 -13.36
CA LEU A 106 -4.91 2.68 -12.78
C LEU A 106 -5.68 2.17 -11.55
N ILE A 107 -6.31 0.99 -11.64
CA ILE A 107 -7.02 0.39 -10.50
C ILE A 107 -6.09 0.21 -9.30
N SER A 108 -4.87 -0.29 -9.54
CA SER A 108 -3.88 -0.52 -8.50
C SER A 108 -3.39 0.77 -7.85
N VAL A 109 -3.16 1.82 -8.65
CA VAL A 109 -2.74 3.13 -8.15
C VAL A 109 -3.85 3.77 -7.30
N PHE A 110 -5.08 3.85 -7.83
CA PHE A 110 -6.18 4.47 -7.12
C PHE A 110 -6.59 3.67 -5.88
N GLY A 111 -6.72 2.34 -6.00
CA GLY A 111 -7.01 1.46 -4.88
C GLY A 111 -5.93 1.56 -3.80
N GLY A 112 -4.66 1.55 -4.20
CA GLY A 112 -3.53 1.68 -3.28
C GLY A 112 -3.52 3.00 -2.53
N VAL A 113 -3.72 4.12 -3.23
CA VAL A 113 -3.79 5.45 -2.61
C VAL A 113 -4.99 5.56 -1.67
N LEU A 114 -6.17 5.09 -2.08
CA LEU A 114 -7.39 5.14 -1.26
C LEU A 114 -7.22 4.33 0.03
N GLY A 115 -6.74 3.09 -0.08
CA GLY A 115 -6.52 2.23 1.08
C GLY A 115 -5.44 2.74 2.02
N ALA A 116 -4.30 3.17 1.48
CA ALA A 116 -3.20 3.74 2.25
C ALA A 116 -3.62 5.03 2.96
N THR A 117 -4.38 5.90 2.29
CA THR A 117 -4.91 7.14 2.88
C THR A 117 -5.92 6.83 3.99
N GLY A 118 -6.79 5.83 3.78
CA GLY A 118 -7.76 5.39 4.78
C GLY A 118 -7.09 4.94 6.08
N VAL A 119 -6.12 4.03 6.00
CA VAL A 119 -5.41 3.55 7.19
C VAL A 119 -4.55 4.65 7.84
N PHE A 120 -3.93 5.53 7.05
CA PHE A 120 -3.21 6.69 7.57
C PHE A 120 -4.12 7.63 8.37
N LEU A 121 -5.31 7.94 7.85
CA LEU A 121 -6.29 8.79 8.52
C LEU A 121 -6.78 8.17 9.82
N ILE A 122 -7.12 6.88 9.79
CA ILE A 122 -7.55 6.16 10.99
C ILE A 122 -6.43 6.19 12.02
N ALA A 123 -5.20 5.79 11.65
CA ALA A 123 -4.06 5.83 12.56
C ALA A 123 -3.83 7.22 13.17
N ARG A 124 -3.96 8.30 12.38
CA ARG A 124 -3.81 9.67 12.87
C ARG A 124 -4.89 10.05 13.87
N MET A 125 -6.14 9.61 13.67
CA MET A 125 -7.23 9.83 14.62
C MET A 125 -6.96 9.10 15.95
N ILE A 126 -6.56 7.83 15.89
CA ILE A 126 -6.20 7.03 17.07
C ILE A 126 -5.10 7.73 17.88
N LEU A 127 -4.06 8.20 17.20
CA LEU A 127 -2.93 8.85 17.85
C LEU A 127 -3.34 10.16 18.52
N LYS A 128 -4.18 10.96 17.85
CA LYS A 128 -4.69 12.21 18.42
C LYS A 128 -5.45 11.97 19.73
N ASP A 129 -6.34 10.97 19.76
CA ASP A 129 -7.10 10.62 20.96
C ASP A 129 -6.17 10.16 22.11
N LEU A 130 -5.15 9.35 21.80
CA LEU A 130 -4.17 8.88 22.77
C LEU A 130 -3.26 10.00 23.32
N PHE A 131 -2.96 11.01 22.51
CA PHE A 131 -2.24 12.22 22.93
C PHE A 131 -3.11 13.06 23.87
N GLU A 132 -4.39 13.27 23.54
CA GLU A 132 -5.34 14.02 24.39
C GLU A 132 -5.52 13.35 25.77
N LEU A 133 -5.40 12.02 25.85
CA LEU A 133 -5.46 11.25 27.09
C LEU A 133 -4.16 11.23 27.91
N GLY A 134 -3.07 11.84 27.43
CA GLY A 134 -1.78 11.87 28.13
C GLY A 134 -1.02 10.53 28.17
N ILE A 135 -1.52 9.50 27.47
CA ILE A 135 -0.96 8.13 27.46
C ILE A 135 0.38 8.10 26.70
N MET A 136 0.58 9.00 25.73
CA MET A 136 1.74 8.99 24.81
C MET A 136 2.88 9.96 25.15
N THR A 137 2.95 10.46 26.39
CA THR A 137 4.00 11.43 26.84
C THR A 137 5.43 10.94 26.60
N ARG A 138 5.71 9.63 26.70
CA ARG A 138 7.03 9.06 26.38
C ARG A 138 7.33 8.97 24.88
N ILE A 139 6.31 8.71 24.06
CA ILE A 139 6.44 8.58 22.59
C ILE A 139 6.69 9.96 21.95
N GLN A 140 6.13 11.03 22.53
CA GLN A 140 6.32 12.42 22.10
C GLN A 140 7.80 12.84 22.00
N SER A 141 8.65 12.42 22.95
CA SER A 141 10.09 12.74 22.94
C SER A 141 10.88 11.95 21.88
N ALA A 142 10.41 10.75 21.52
CA ALA A 142 11.02 9.93 20.49
C ALA A 142 10.59 10.41 19.09
N LEU A 143 9.32 10.81 18.93
CA LEU A 143 8.77 11.31 17.66
C LEU A 143 9.33 12.66 17.27
N SER A 144 9.43 13.63 18.20
CA SER A 144 10.03 14.96 17.93
C SER A 144 11.52 14.89 17.54
N ARG A 145 12.26 13.88 18.03
CA ARG A 145 13.66 13.61 17.61
C ARG A 145 13.76 13.02 16.21
N VAL A 146 12.74 12.33 15.72
CA VAL A 146 12.70 11.82 14.34
C VAL A 146 12.14 12.88 13.40
N GLU A 147 11.16 13.68 13.83
CA GLU A 147 10.63 14.84 13.11
C GLU A 147 11.72 15.87 12.79
N SER A 148 12.58 16.19 13.76
CA SER A 148 13.76 17.05 13.57
C SER A 148 14.84 16.45 12.65
N ARG A 149 14.86 15.12 12.45
CA ARG A 149 15.72 14.42 11.48
C ARG A 149 15.07 14.23 10.11
N LEU A 150 13.74 14.18 10.04
CA LEU A 150 12.93 14.23 8.82
C LEU A 150 12.80 15.65 8.26
N GLY A 151 13.33 16.63 9.00
CA GLY A 151 13.39 18.06 8.68
C GLY A 151 13.60 18.33 7.18
N HIS A 152 12.68 19.14 6.67
CA HIS A 152 12.60 19.74 5.33
C HIS A 152 12.14 18.91 4.14
N ASP A 153 11.96 17.58 4.21
CA ASP A 153 11.51 16.85 3.02
C ASP A 153 10.78 15.51 3.29
N SER A 154 9.78 15.52 4.18
CA SER A 154 8.91 14.36 4.44
C SER A 154 8.34 13.74 3.15
N PHE A 155 8.09 14.56 2.12
CA PHE A 155 7.72 14.10 0.78
C PHE A 155 8.76 13.16 0.17
N LYS A 156 10.04 13.59 0.09
CA LYS A 156 11.11 12.79 -0.50
C LYS A 156 11.37 11.51 0.29
N TYR A 157 11.29 11.58 1.62
CA TYR A 157 11.45 10.40 2.47
C TYR A 157 10.36 9.35 2.20
N LEU A 158 9.09 9.77 2.18
CA LEU A 158 7.97 8.88 1.84
C LEU A 158 8.09 8.31 0.44
N LEU A 159 8.47 9.14 -0.53
CA LEU A 159 8.64 8.73 -1.91
C LEU A 159 9.72 7.64 -2.02
N ILE A 160 10.88 7.84 -1.37
CA ILE A 160 11.96 6.85 -1.34
C ILE A 160 11.51 5.55 -0.67
N MET A 161 10.80 5.62 0.44
CA MET A 161 10.29 4.41 1.11
C MET A 161 9.30 3.61 0.27
N ARG A 162 8.54 4.28 -0.60
CA ARG A 162 7.59 3.60 -1.51
C ARG A 162 8.23 3.05 -2.76
N LEU A 163 9.27 3.72 -3.27
CA LEU A 163 10.02 3.24 -4.43
C LEU A 163 10.97 2.09 -4.09
N ILE A 164 11.48 2.03 -2.85
CA ILE A 164 12.37 0.97 -2.39
C ILE A 164 11.54 -0.10 -1.66
N PRO A 165 11.34 -1.31 -2.22
CA PRO A 165 10.50 -2.35 -1.63
C PRO A 165 11.12 -3.06 -0.41
N ILE A 166 12.18 -2.50 0.20
CA ILE A 166 12.83 -3.05 1.39
C ILE A 166 12.06 -2.74 2.68
N PHE A 167 11.21 -1.72 2.64
CA PHE A 167 10.47 -1.27 3.82
C PHE A 167 9.19 -2.10 4.00
N PRO A 168 8.88 -2.57 5.22
CA PRO A 168 7.65 -3.29 5.50
C PRO A 168 6.41 -2.49 5.10
N PHE A 169 5.41 -3.13 4.49
CA PHE A 169 4.22 -2.45 3.97
C PHE A 169 3.45 -1.65 5.05
N TRP A 170 3.31 -2.23 6.24
CA TRP A 170 2.70 -1.55 7.40
C TRP A 170 3.48 -0.29 7.81
N LEU A 171 4.83 -0.32 7.72
CA LEU A 171 5.68 0.79 8.12
C LEU A 171 5.43 1.99 7.20
N VAL A 172 5.40 1.76 5.89
CA VAL A 172 5.23 2.83 4.91
C VAL A 172 3.82 3.45 4.98
N ASN A 173 2.81 2.69 5.39
CA ASN A 173 1.43 3.17 5.47
C ASN A 173 1.08 3.81 6.83
N LEU A 174 1.58 3.27 7.94
CA LEU A 174 1.23 3.70 9.31
C LEU A 174 2.23 4.68 9.91
N ALA A 175 3.55 4.46 9.75
CA ALA A 175 4.58 5.30 10.37
C ALA A 175 4.40 6.80 10.10
N PRO A 176 3.97 7.25 8.90
CA PRO A 176 3.77 8.67 8.64
C PRO A 176 2.69 9.33 9.52
N ALA A 177 1.72 8.55 10.03
CA ALA A 177 0.72 9.07 10.97
C ALA A 177 1.34 9.39 12.34
N PHE A 178 2.36 8.64 12.75
CA PHE A 178 3.09 8.89 13.99
C PHE A 178 4.01 10.12 13.89
N PHE A 179 4.52 10.42 12.70
CA PHE A 179 5.41 11.58 12.47
C PHE A 179 4.67 12.86 12.05
N ASP A 180 3.36 12.91 12.29
CA ASP A 180 2.47 14.04 11.96
C ASP A 180 2.62 14.58 10.52
N VAL A 181 2.85 13.68 9.56
CA VAL A 181 3.05 14.10 8.16
C VAL A 181 1.76 14.71 7.60
N PRO A 182 1.81 15.86 6.87
CA PRO A 182 0.62 16.43 6.26
C PRO A 182 -0.03 15.48 5.26
N ILE A 183 -1.37 15.35 5.30
CA ILE A 183 -2.11 14.44 4.41
C ILE A 183 -1.80 14.69 2.92
N LYS A 184 -1.68 15.95 2.51
CA LYS A 184 -1.34 16.31 1.12
C LYS A 184 0.02 15.76 0.70
N VAL A 185 1.01 15.81 1.60
CA VAL A 185 2.35 15.26 1.39
C VAL A 185 2.30 13.74 1.32
N TYR A 186 1.54 13.11 2.23
CA TYR A 186 1.35 11.66 2.22
C TYR A 186 0.70 11.17 0.93
N VAL A 187 -0.44 11.75 0.55
CA VAL A 187 -1.21 11.34 -0.63
C VAL A 187 -0.40 11.55 -1.92
N SER A 188 0.24 12.71 -2.09
CA SER A 188 1.04 12.99 -3.29
C SER A 188 2.27 12.09 -3.41
N ALA A 189 3.01 11.87 -2.30
CA ALA A 189 4.15 10.94 -2.30
C ALA A 189 3.70 9.49 -2.56
N THR A 190 2.52 9.11 -2.05
CA THR A 190 1.94 7.79 -2.26
C THR A 190 1.52 7.56 -3.69
N LEU A 191 0.82 8.53 -4.26
CA LEU A 191 0.40 8.50 -5.66
C LEU A 191 1.59 8.31 -6.59
N ILE A 192 2.63 9.14 -6.44
CA ILE A 192 3.82 9.08 -7.29
C ILE A 192 4.63 7.81 -7.03
N GLY A 193 4.78 7.42 -5.77
CA GLY A 193 5.61 6.26 -5.38
C GLY A 193 5.04 4.91 -5.81
N ILE A 194 3.71 4.76 -5.87
CA ILE A 194 3.07 3.48 -6.25
C ILE A 194 3.04 3.28 -7.77
N ILE A 195 2.95 4.35 -8.57
CA ILE A 195 2.81 4.28 -10.04
C ILE A 195 3.79 3.29 -10.67
N PRO A 196 5.12 3.39 -10.48
CA PRO A 196 6.03 2.52 -11.20
C PRO A 196 5.83 1.03 -10.86
N GLY A 197 5.69 0.71 -9.57
CA GLY A 197 5.45 -0.66 -9.12
C GLY A 197 4.12 -1.21 -9.65
N ALA A 198 3.05 -0.41 -9.58
CA ALA A 198 1.73 -0.80 -10.05
C ALA A 198 1.74 -1.18 -11.54
N PHE A 199 2.36 -0.37 -12.40
CA PHE A 199 2.44 -0.67 -13.83
C PHE A 199 3.36 -1.84 -14.15
N ILE A 200 4.45 -2.03 -13.40
CA ILE A 200 5.31 -3.20 -13.59
C ILE A 200 4.55 -4.49 -13.25
N TYR A 201 3.91 -4.57 -12.08
CA TYR A 201 3.18 -5.78 -11.68
C TYR A 201 1.97 -6.07 -12.55
N THR A 202 1.26 -5.04 -13.02
CA THR A 202 0.12 -5.23 -13.92
C THR A 202 0.55 -5.66 -15.32
N THR A 203 1.73 -5.22 -15.80
CA THR A 203 2.29 -5.75 -17.05
C THR A 203 2.67 -7.23 -16.92
N LEU A 204 3.22 -7.64 -15.76
CA LEU A 204 3.46 -9.06 -15.47
C LEU A 204 2.15 -9.87 -15.49
N GLY A 205 1.08 -9.32 -14.90
CA GLY A 205 -0.26 -9.92 -14.93
C GLY A 205 -0.80 -10.13 -16.33
N GLU A 206 -0.71 -9.11 -17.19
CA GLU A 206 -1.16 -9.21 -18.58
C GLU A 206 -0.30 -10.21 -19.39
N GLY A 207 1.03 -10.22 -19.17
CA GLY A 207 1.92 -11.21 -19.76
C GLY A 207 1.54 -12.66 -19.40
N LEU A 208 1.16 -12.89 -18.13
CA LEU A 208 0.64 -14.18 -17.67
C LEU A 208 -0.67 -14.55 -18.38
N ALA A 209 -1.59 -13.60 -18.56
CA ALA A 209 -2.87 -13.84 -19.25
C ALA A 209 -2.66 -14.26 -20.72
N ASN A 210 -1.78 -13.56 -21.44
CA ASN A 210 -1.46 -13.83 -22.85
C ASN A 210 -0.74 -15.16 -23.05
N SER A 211 0.20 -15.49 -22.15
CA SER A 211 0.94 -16.75 -22.20
C SER A 211 0.04 -17.98 -22.10
N LEU A 212 -1.05 -17.87 -21.32
CA LEU A 212 -2.01 -18.96 -21.14
C LEU A 212 -2.92 -19.17 -22.35
N GLU A 213 -3.20 -18.13 -23.14
CA GLU A 213 -3.94 -18.26 -24.40
C GLU A 213 -3.12 -18.94 -25.49
N THR A 214 -1.79 -18.81 -25.42
CA THR A 214 -0.89 -19.21 -26.51
C THR A 214 -0.35 -20.65 -26.37
N ASN A 215 -0.17 -21.19 -25.15
CA ASN A 215 0.62 -22.43 -24.99
C ASN A 215 0.05 -23.54 -24.09
N ASN A 216 -1.14 -23.40 -23.49
CA ASN A 216 -1.78 -24.38 -22.58
C ASN A 216 -0.89 -24.95 -21.44
N SER A 217 0.34 -24.44 -21.26
CA SER A 217 1.33 -24.86 -20.29
C SER A 217 2.29 -23.69 -20.01
N ILE A 218 2.57 -23.40 -18.74
CA ILE A 218 3.56 -22.39 -18.35
C ILE A 218 4.95 -23.00 -18.58
N ASN A 219 5.52 -22.80 -19.76
CA ASN A 219 6.88 -23.22 -20.06
C ASN A 219 7.90 -22.17 -19.58
N HIS A 220 9.11 -22.60 -19.20
CA HIS A 220 10.19 -21.71 -18.72
C HIS A 220 10.61 -20.62 -19.74
N THR A 221 10.17 -20.75 -21.00
CA THR A 221 10.40 -19.79 -22.08
C THR A 221 9.64 -18.47 -21.92
N ILE A 222 8.64 -18.40 -21.04
CA ILE A 222 7.82 -17.21 -20.76
C ILE A 222 8.65 -16.04 -20.20
N ILE A 223 9.71 -16.35 -19.46
CA ILE A 223 10.61 -15.32 -18.88
C ILE A 223 11.31 -14.51 -19.99
N TYR A 224 11.45 -15.07 -21.19
CA TYR A 224 12.15 -14.43 -22.31
C TYR A 224 11.26 -13.60 -23.24
N GLU A 225 9.96 -13.56 -22.98
CA GLU A 225 9.06 -12.79 -23.84
C GLU A 225 9.35 -11.29 -23.66
N PRO A 226 9.56 -10.51 -24.74
CA PRO A 226 9.95 -9.10 -24.63
C PRO A 226 9.00 -8.28 -23.76
N ARG A 227 7.71 -8.64 -23.74
CA ARG A 227 6.66 -8.00 -22.94
C ARG A 227 6.81 -8.25 -21.42
N ILE A 228 7.52 -9.29 -21.01
CA ILE A 228 7.83 -9.61 -19.61
C ILE A 228 9.25 -9.14 -19.26
N ILE A 229 10.21 -9.26 -20.19
CA ILE A 229 11.57 -8.76 -20.03
C ILE A 229 11.60 -7.24 -19.81
N PHE A 230 10.92 -6.44 -20.64
CA PHE A 230 11.03 -4.98 -20.52
C PHE A 230 10.53 -4.43 -19.17
N PRO A 231 9.39 -4.89 -18.61
CA PRO A 231 8.98 -4.55 -17.25
C PRO A 231 9.96 -5.04 -16.18
N LEU A 232 10.52 -6.25 -16.31
CA LEU A 232 11.51 -6.77 -15.36
C LEU A 232 12.81 -5.95 -15.39
N ILE A 233 13.27 -5.54 -16.58
CA ILE A 233 14.39 -4.61 -16.73
C ILE A 233 14.03 -3.26 -16.11
N GLY A 234 12.82 -2.75 -16.35
CA GLY A 234 12.31 -1.54 -15.72
C GLY A 234 12.34 -1.63 -14.19
N CYS A 235 11.87 -2.75 -13.63
CA CYS A 235 11.92 -3.09 -12.21
C CYS A 235 13.36 -3.10 -11.67
N SER A 236 14.26 -3.76 -12.40
CA SER A 236 15.69 -3.85 -12.07
C SER A 236 16.35 -2.47 -12.06
N VAL A 237 16.04 -1.62 -13.05
CA VAL A 237 16.52 -0.24 -13.13
C VAL A 237 15.95 0.60 -12.00
N LEU A 238 14.66 0.44 -11.67
CA LEU A 238 14.02 1.14 -10.55
C LEU A 238 14.63 0.77 -9.20
N LEU A 239 14.93 -0.52 -9.00
CA LEU A 239 15.63 -1.05 -7.83
C LEU A 239 17.07 -0.54 -7.72
N LEU A 240 17.75 -0.35 -8.85
CA LEU A 240 19.15 0.10 -8.89
C LEU A 240 19.31 1.62 -8.82
N LEU A 241 18.30 2.40 -9.23
CA LEU A 241 18.31 3.86 -9.23
C LEU A 241 18.73 4.48 -7.87
N PRO A 242 18.16 4.07 -6.72
CA PRO A 242 18.55 4.57 -5.41
C PRO A 242 20.00 4.24 -5.04
N THR A 243 20.47 3.06 -5.45
CA THR A 243 21.81 2.52 -5.17
C THR A 243 22.87 3.24 -5.99
N LEU A 244 22.60 3.45 -7.28
CA LEU A 244 23.43 4.22 -8.20
C LEU A 244 23.52 5.69 -7.78
N TYR A 245 22.39 6.28 -7.36
CA TYR A 245 22.36 7.65 -6.84
C TYR A 245 23.20 7.82 -5.58
N ARG A 246 23.15 6.87 -4.63
CA ARG A 246 24.02 6.86 -3.44
C ARG A 246 25.51 6.75 -3.80
N LYS A 247 25.86 5.91 -4.78
CA LYS A 247 27.24 5.72 -5.24
C LYS A 247 27.77 7.00 -5.90
N TYR A 248 26.97 7.64 -6.76
CA TYR A 248 27.31 8.91 -7.41
C TYR A 248 27.55 10.05 -6.39
N LYS A 249 26.66 10.20 -5.40
CA LYS A 249 26.81 11.26 -4.38
C LYS A 249 28.04 11.05 -3.49
N LYS A 250 28.38 9.81 -3.14
CA LYS A 250 29.61 9.48 -2.39
C LYS A 250 30.89 9.80 -3.18
N VAL A 251 30.89 9.57 -4.50
CA VAL A 251 32.04 9.89 -5.37
C VAL A 251 32.22 11.40 -5.49
N LYS A 252 31.14 12.17 -5.65
CA LYS A 252 31.22 13.64 -5.78
C LYS A 252 31.78 14.31 -4.52
N ILE A 253 31.42 13.82 -3.32
CA ILE A 253 31.93 14.35 -2.04
C ILE A 253 33.44 14.11 -1.88
N ARG A 254 33.98 13.00 -2.40
CA ARG A 254 35.40 12.64 -2.32
C ARG A 254 36.29 13.39 -3.34
N VAL A 255 35.70 13.98 -4.37
CA VAL A 255 36.44 14.73 -5.41
C VAL A 255 36.53 16.24 -5.08
N THR A 256 35.71 16.73 -4.15
CA THR A 256 35.67 18.15 -3.73
C THR A 256 36.25 18.40 -2.32
N SER A 257 36.87 17.40 -1.70
CA SER A 257 37.59 17.48 -0.42
C SER A 257 39.07 17.26 -0.63
#